data_AF-A0A1H8IU43-F1
#
_entry.id   AF-A0A1H8IU43-F1
#
_cell.length_a   1.000
_cell.length_b   1.000
_cell.length_c   1.000
_cell.angle_alpha   90.00
_cell.angle_beta   90.00
_cell.angle_gamma   90.00
#
_symmetry.space_group_name_H-M   'P 1'
#
loop_
_entity.id
_entity.type
_entity.pdbx_description
1 polymer ?
#
loop_
_entity_poly.entity_id
_entity_poly.type
_entity_poly.pdbx_seq_one_letter_code
_entity_poly.pdbx_strand_id
1 'polypeptide(L)'
;MGRMYHLDHGYITIPEANNIVKRTLGIVKKDDKTYYFKILRFAKKGWFGGKMHGKRMFQVRRKDIVQYAEELLEAQRYNLFNFHLATELTEVRQLSKSMELVQVQQN
;
A
#
# COMPACT_ATOMS: atom_id res chain seq x y z
N MET A 1 -18.33 13.77 15.30
CA MET A 1 -17.21 14.69 15.63
C MET A 1 -16.04 13.87 16.15
N GLY A 2 -14.84 14.05 15.62
CA GLY A 2 -13.65 13.31 16.06
C GLY A 2 -13.19 13.79 17.44
N ARG A 3 -12.75 12.87 18.30
CA ARG A 3 -12.11 13.25 19.57
C ARG A 3 -10.81 13.98 19.26
N MET A 4 -10.67 15.21 19.76
CA MET A 4 -9.41 15.95 19.68
C MET A 4 -8.48 15.42 20.78
N TYR A 5 -7.35 14.84 20.37
CA TYR A 5 -6.30 14.40 21.28
C TYR A 5 -5.20 15.45 21.33
N HIS A 6 -4.62 15.71 22.50
CA HIS A 6 -3.46 16.60 22.65
C HIS A 6 -2.19 15.85 22.25
N LEU A 7 -1.94 15.70 20.96
CA LEU A 7 -0.78 14.99 20.42
C LEU A 7 0.47 15.87 20.40
N ASP A 8 1.63 15.21 20.33
CA ASP A 8 2.90 15.91 20.09
C ASP A 8 2.82 16.65 18.74
N HIS A 9 3.53 17.78 18.61
CA HIS A 9 3.52 18.56 17.37
C HIS A 9 4.00 17.71 16.17
N GLY A 10 3.21 17.67 15.10
CA GLY A 10 3.49 16.85 13.90
C GLY A 10 3.14 15.36 14.04
N TYR A 11 2.58 14.95 15.17
CA TYR A 11 2.08 13.59 15.39
C TYR A 11 0.59 13.47 15.13
N ILE A 12 0.17 12.27 14.73
CA ILE A 12 -1.21 11.88 14.45
C ILE A 12 -1.54 10.56 15.13
N THR A 13 -2.83 10.31 15.32
CA THR A 13 -3.30 9.04 15.89
C THR A 13 -3.22 7.88 14.88
N ILE A 14 -3.20 6.63 15.36
CA ILE A 14 -3.24 5.45 14.47
C ILE A 14 -4.50 5.43 13.56
N PRO A 15 -5.73 5.74 14.04
CA PRO A 15 -6.88 5.87 13.15
C PRO A 15 -6.68 6.88 12.01
N GLU A 16 -6.08 8.03 12.31
CA GLU A 16 -5.81 9.06 11.32
C GLU A 16 -4.74 8.62 10.32
N ALA A 17 -3.67 7.99 10.80
CA ALA A 17 -2.64 7.39 9.96
C ALA A 17 -3.22 6.33 9.00
N ASN A 18 -4.11 5.47 9.49
CA ASN A 18 -4.82 4.50 8.66
C ASN A 18 -5.68 5.17 7.57
N ASN A 19 -6.34 6.29 7.89
CA ASN A 19 -7.13 7.03 6.91
C ASN A 19 -6.25 7.67 5.83
N ILE A 20 -5.07 8.17 6.18
CA ILE A 20 -4.10 8.68 5.20
C ILE A 20 -3.71 7.56 4.23
N VAL A 21 -3.25 6.42 4.74
CA VAL A 21 -2.84 5.28 3.90
C VAL A 21 -3.99 4.82 3.00
N LYS A 22 -5.21 4.68 3.54
CA LYS A 22 -6.37 4.27 2.73
C LYS A 22 -6.69 5.26 1.61
N ARG A 23 -6.61 6.56 1.88
CA ARG A 23 -6.83 7.60 0.87
C ARG A 23 -5.77 7.55 -0.23
N THR A 24 -4.49 7.43 0.15
CA THR A 24 -3.38 7.34 -0.81
C THR A 24 -3.50 6.11 -1.70
N LEU A 25 -3.93 4.97 -1.15
CA LEU A 25 -4.10 3.72 -1.89
C LEU A 25 -5.48 3.56 -2.56
N GLY A 26 -6.37 4.56 -2.47
CA GLY A 26 -7.71 4.50 -3.07
C GLY A 26 -8.65 3.44 -2.45
N ILE A 27 -8.42 3.01 -1.20
CA ILE A 27 -9.20 1.96 -0.54
C ILE A 27 -10.53 2.53 -0.01
N VAL A 28 -11.63 2.16 -0.66
CA VAL A 28 -12.99 2.66 -0.35
C VAL A 28 -13.67 1.88 0.79
N LYS A 29 -13.24 0.63 1.05
CA LYS A 29 -13.89 -0.25 2.04
C LYS A 29 -13.78 0.33 3.45
N LYS A 30 -14.90 0.78 4.03
CA LYS A 30 -14.94 1.47 5.33
C LYS A 30 -14.35 0.64 6.47
N ASP A 31 -14.68 -0.64 6.54
CA ASP A 31 -14.26 -1.54 7.63
C ASP A 31 -12.87 -2.18 7.45
N ASP A 32 -12.14 -1.79 6.40
CA ASP A 32 -10.76 -2.24 6.24
C ASP A 32 -9.86 -1.68 7.34
N LYS A 33 -9.36 -2.58 8.18
CA LYS A 33 -8.44 -2.33 9.31
C LYS A 33 -7.04 -2.91 9.07
N THR A 34 -6.73 -3.36 7.85
CA THR A 34 -5.46 -4.01 7.53
C THR A 34 -4.27 -3.10 7.87
N TYR A 35 -4.32 -1.85 7.43
CA TYR A 35 -3.25 -0.89 7.68
C TYR A 35 -3.26 -0.36 9.12
N TYR A 36 -4.43 -0.26 9.75
CA TYR A 36 -4.53 0.08 11.17
C TYR A 36 -3.68 -0.85 12.05
N PHE A 37 -3.85 -2.17 11.90
CA PHE A 37 -3.10 -3.15 12.70
C PHE A 37 -1.60 -3.15 12.35
N LYS A 38 -1.25 -2.99 11.07
CA LYS A 38 0.14 -2.89 10.63
C LYS A 38 0.84 -1.67 11.23
N ILE A 39 0.25 -0.49 11.10
CA ILE A 39 0.80 0.77 11.64
C ILE A 39 0.91 0.67 13.16
N LEU A 40 -0.10 0.16 13.86
CA LEU A 40 -0.03 -0.03 15.32
C LEU A 40 1.12 -0.96 15.73
N ARG A 41 1.31 -2.08 15.01
CA ARG A 41 2.39 -3.03 15.28
C ARG A 41 3.76 -2.39 15.08
N PHE A 42 3.93 -1.60 14.02
CA PHE A 42 5.17 -0.88 13.74
C PHE A 42 5.42 0.25 14.75
N ALA A 43 4.39 1.02 15.10
CA ALA A 43 4.47 2.07 16.11
C ALA A 43 4.90 1.52 17.48
N LYS A 44 4.40 0.34 17.88
CA LYS A 44 4.83 -0.36 19.10
C LYS A 44 6.31 -0.77 19.08
N LYS A 45 6.91 -0.91 17.89
CA LYS A 45 8.33 -1.20 17.69
C LYS A 45 9.19 0.07 17.49
N GLY A 46 8.62 1.26 17.65
CA GLY A 46 9.33 2.54 17.50
C GLY A 46 9.42 3.08 16.06
N TRP A 47 8.79 2.41 15.09
CA TRP A 47 8.75 2.88 13.70
C TRP A 47 7.83 4.10 13.56
N PHE A 48 8.05 4.92 12.53
CA PHE A 48 7.30 6.16 12.27
C PHE A 48 7.37 7.15 13.44
N GLY A 49 8.48 7.11 14.18
CA GLY A 49 8.66 7.82 15.44
C GLY A 49 7.64 7.42 16.51
N GLY A 50 7.09 6.21 16.45
CA GLY A 50 5.97 5.72 17.25
C GLY A 50 6.20 5.89 18.75
N LYS A 51 5.27 6.58 19.41
CA LYS A 51 5.30 6.85 20.84
C LYS A 51 3.97 6.50 21.48
N MET A 52 4.01 6.04 22.73
CA MET A 52 2.80 5.90 23.52
C MET A 52 2.26 7.28 23.87
N HIS A 53 0.96 7.49 23.64
CA HIS A 53 0.23 8.68 24.03
C HIS A 53 -0.81 8.30 25.09
N GLY A 54 -0.69 8.86 26.29
CA GLY A 54 -1.50 8.45 27.44
C GLY A 54 -1.24 6.99 27.83
N LYS A 55 -2.30 6.23 28.16
CA LYS A 55 -2.19 4.86 28.69
C LYS A 55 -2.46 3.74 27.68
N ARG A 56 -3.18 4.02 26.58
CA ARG A 56 -3.70 2.98 25.66
C ARG A 56 -3.59 3.33 24.18
N MET A 57 -2.99 4.46 23.85
CA MET A 57 -2.90 4.94 22.47
C MET A 57 -1.45 5.07 22.04
N PHE A 58 -1.21 4.92 20.74
CA PHE A 58 0.05 5.29 20.11
C PHE A 58 -0.18 6.45 19.16
N GLN A 59 0.83 7.31 19.06
CA GLN A 59 0.91 8.38 18.09
C GLN A 59 2.12 8.14 17.18
N VAL A 60 2.00 8.55 15.92
CA VAL A 60 3.03 8.40 14.89
C VAL A 60 3.24 9.73 14.18
N ARG A 61 4.44 9.96 13.64
CA ARG A 61 4.75 11.18 12.91
C ARG A 61 4.00 11.20 11.58
N ARG A 62 3.31 12.30 11.29
CA ARG A 62 2.53 12.43 10.05
C ARG A 62 3.38 12.24 8.80
N LYS A 63 4.56 12.88 8.76
CA LYS A 63 5.47 12.82 7.60
C LYS A 63 5.90 11.39 7.27
N ASP A 64 6.22 10.59 8.29
CA ASP A 64 6.68 9.21 8.12
C ASP A 64 5.55 8.31 7.59
N ILE A 65 4.30 8.58 8.00
CA ILE A 65 3.12 7.87 7.49
C ILE A 65 2.80 8.24 6.04
N VAL A 66 2.94 9.52 5.66
CA VAL A 66 2.73 9.97 4.28
C VAL A 66 3.75 9.29 3.37
N GLN A 67 5.04 9.33 3.74
CA GLN A 67 6.10 8.66 3.01
C GLN A 67 5.83 7.15 2.89
N TYR A 68 5.47 6.48 3.99
CA TYR A 68 5.10 5.06 3.96
C TYR A 68 3.94 4.76 3.00
N ALA A 69 2.94 5.64 2.93
CA ALA A 69 1.81 5.47 2.02
C ALA A 69 2.23 5.61 0.55
N GLU A 70 3.13 6.55 0.26
CA GLU A 70 3.70 6.78 -1.09
C GLU A 70 4.53 5.57 -1.54
N GLU A 71 5.41 5.06 -0.68
CA GLU A 71 6.21 3.85 -0.93
C GLU A 71 5.31 2.63 -1.22
N LEU A 72 4.20 2.49 -0.49
CA LEU A 72 3.22 1.43 -0.75
C LEU A 72 2.52 1.60 -2.10
N LEU A 73 2.17 2.83 -2.47
CA LEU A 73 1.52 3.13 -3.74
C LEU A 73 2.47 2.85 -4.92
N GLU A 74 3.73 3.23 -4.79
CA GLU A 74 4.77 2.96 -5.78
C GLU A 74 4.99 1.45 -5.95
N ALA A 75 5.09 0.70 -4.84
CA ALA A 75 5.19 -0.76 -4.89
C ALA A 75 3.96 -1.41 -5.56
N GLN A 76 2.75 -0.89 -5.34
CA GLN A 76 1.55 -1.37 -6.03
C GLN A 76 1.61 -1.11 -7.53
N ARG A 77 2.02 0.10 -7.94
CA ARG A 77 2.18 0.47 -9.36
C ARG A 77 3.23 -0.39 -10.06
N TYR A 78 4.38 -0.59 -9.42
CA TYR A 78 5.46 -1.44 -9.94
C TYR A 78 4.98 -2.89 -10.16
N ASN A 79 4.28 -3.45 -9.18
CA ASN A 79 3.73 -4.81 -9.29
C ASN A 79 2.70 -4.94 -10.42
N LEU A 80 1.82 -3.94 -10.58
CA LEU A 80 0.83 -3.92 -11.67
C LEU A 80 1.50 -3.82 -13.04
N PHE A 81 2.53 -2.98 -13.17
CA PHE A 81 3.29 -2.83 -14.41
C PHE A 81 3.98 -4.15 -14.80
N ASN A 82 4.64 -4.81 -13.84
CA ASN A 82 5.28 -6.11 -14.09
C ASN A 82 4.28 -7.20 -14.47
N PHE A 83 3.09 -7.20 -13.86
CA PHE A 83 2.02 -8.12 -14.24
C PHE A 83 1.59 -7.89 -15.69
N HIS A 84 1.37 -6.63 -16.08
CA HIS A 84 0.97 -6.29 -17.44
C HIS A 84 2.02 -6.74 -18.47
N LEU A 85 3.30 -6.44 -18.23
CA LEU A 85 4.41 -6.90 -19.08
C LEU A 85 4.46 -8.43 -19.19
N ALA A 86 4.27 -9.15 -18.08
CA ALA A 86 4.27 -10.60 -18.09
C ALA A 86 3.10 -11.17 -18.92
N THR A 87 1.93 -10.54 -18.86
CA THR A 87 0.78 -10.92 -19.69
C THR A 87 1.06 -10.69 -21.17
N GLU A 88 1.53 -9.50 -21.56
CA GLU A 88 1.88 -9.17 -22.95
C GLU A 88 2.94 -10.13 -23.52
N LEU A 89 4.01 -10.41 -22.76
CA LEU A 89 5.04 -11.36 -23.17
C LEU A 89 4.50 -12.77 -23.38
N THR A 90 3.51 -13.18 -22.58
CA THR A 90 2.86 -14.48 -22.73
C THR A 90 2.01 -14.53 -23.98
N GLU A 91 1.24 -13.47 -24.27
CA GLU A 91 0.43 -13.33 -25.49
C GLU A 91 1.30 -13.33 -26.76
N VAL A 92 2.39 -12.56 -26.77
CA VAL A 92 3.36 -12.53 -27.89
C VAL A 92 3.94 -13.92 -28.14
N ARG A 93 4.35 -14.65 -27.09
CA ARG A 93 4.87 -16.02 -27.24
C ARG A 93 3.83 -16.99 -27.79
N GLN A 94 2.58 -16.86 -27.37
CA GLN A 94 1.49 -17.69 -27.90
C GLN A 94 1.22 -17.41 -29.38
N LEU A 95 1.24 -16.13 -29.78
CA LEU A 95 1.10 -15.74 -31.18
C LEU A 95 2.26 -16.29 -32.03
N SER A 96 3.51 -16.10 -31.61
CA SER A 96 4.69 -16.64 -32.31
C SER A 96 4.57 -18.16 -32.52
N LYS A 97 4.18 -18.91 -31.48
CA LYS A 97 4.02 -20.36 -31.54
C LYS A 97 2.89 -20.79 -32.49
N SER A 98 1.80 -20.02 -32.55
CA SER A 98 0.70 -20.29 -33.47
C SER A 98 1.08 -20.01 -34.94
N MET A 99 1.90 -18.99 -35.20
CA MET A 99 2.39 -18.68 -36.55
C MET A 99 3.35 -19.75 -37.08
N GLU A 100 4.23 -20.29 -36.23
CA GLU A 100 5.11 -21.41 -36.59
C GLU A 100 4.32 -22.66 -36.99
N LEU A 101 3.23 -22.97 -36.28
CA LEU A 101 2.37 -24.14 -36.59
C LEU A 101 1.63 -24.00 -37.93
N VAL A 102 1.24 -22.78 -38.32
CA VAL A 102 0.58 -22.51 -39.61
C VAL A 102 1.56 -22.69 -40.78
N GLN A 103 2.82 -22.30 -40.61
CA GLN A 103 3.85 -22.46 -41.66
C GLN A 103 4.23 -23.93 -41.90
N VAL A 104 4.14 -24.78 -40.89
CA VAL A 104 4.43 -26.22 -41.02
C VAL A 104 3.32 -26.99 -41.76
N GLN A 105 2.07 -26.51 -41.73
CA GLN A 105 0.95 -27.16 -42.42
C GLN A 105 0.80 -26.80 -43.91
N GLN A 106 1.58 -25.83 -44.40
CA GLN A 106 1.54 -25.36 -45.79
C GLN A 106 2.70 -25.89 -46.65
N ASN A 107 3.59 -26.70 -46.08
CA ASN A 107 4.65 -27.44 -46.77
C ASN A 107 4.35 -28.95 -46.72
#